data_AF-A0A6J7F5E2-F1
#
_entry.id   AF-A0A6J7F5E2-F1
#
_cell.length_a   1.000
_cell.length_b   1.000
_cell.length_c   1.000
_cell.angle_alpha   90.00
_cell.angle_beta   90.00
_cell.angle_gamma   90.00
#
_symmetry.space_group_name_H-M   'P 1'
#
loop_
_entity.id
_entity.type
_entity.pdbx_description
1 polymer ?
#
loop_
_entity_poly.entity_id
_entity_poly.type
_entity_poly.pdbx_seq_one_letter_code
_entity_poly.pdbx_strand_id
1 'polypeptide(L)'
;MVSRKKRDESSPDRPALSLVADDDLSDAVDAMSGSEPDETAQGATEEQRLEAEHGTSLDQGSTGDASEEEVDAALPKIPGLSSMSPTEQAQAILEDADPVAYYKMLNGLVRSSHSSLLQALPYTPALEFHNPTCVVVEPEPTNVETVELYARAAYPDFDRVLLAAFNDPALDHLMAELYHLLMVEKTNVALVTNHGQIIDIALVMGAWLSAMLAPDRSFGVLGEHGSLEELAEVSNVLVSRMVITRQAFNVPAIQVLQCGSRIFLSVPQTASRRRAKLEAALVRANNTLMRTALDEQLAKGGQLLAMAASGSQDLTIPGLMKKARAAWRARRGDDPGEAPTLHLQPLYDGTLTLMQSCTYVLPVAICLDSSTPACVIGGLTRIKEKDDCHRIMDWIALAHQEATGVPTIYHWHEDDLLTQVRARLNR
;
A
#
# COMPACT_ATOMS: atom_id res chain seq x y z
N MET A 1 -42.46 -14.77 11.83
CA MET A 1 -42.72 -13.38 12.26
C MET A 1 -42.16 -13.20 13.65
N VAL A 2 -40.93 -12.71 13.79
CA VAL A 2 -40.37 -12.21 15.06
C VAL A 2 -39.48 -11.01 14.73
N SER A 3 -39.64 -9.98 15.55
CA SER A 3 -39.32 -8.57 15.36
C SER A 3 -37.83 -8.26 15.15
N ARG A 4 -37.52 -7.48 14.11
CA ARG A 4 -36.25 -6.74 13.98
C ARG A 4 -36.23 -5.62 15.01
N LYS A 5 -35.21 -5.59 15.88
CA LYS A 5 -34.94 -4.48 16.78
C LYS A 5 -33.81 -3.64 16.16
N LYS A 6 -34.14 -2.41 15.81
CA LYS A 6 -33.22 -1.34 15.41
C LYS A 6 -32.15 -1.18 16.51
N ARG A 7 -30.87 -1.15 16.15
CA ARG A 7 -29.78 -0.64 16.99
C ARG A 7 -29.04 0.41 16.19
N ASP A 8 -29.28 1.65 16.58
CA ASP A 8 -28.43 2.80 16.34
C ASP A 8 -27.37 2.86 17.44
N GLU A 9 -26.31 3.63 17.14
CA GLU A 9 -25.25 4.18 18.00
C GLU A 9 -23.94 3.38 18.21
N SER A 10 -22.92 3.88 17.49
CA SER A 10 -21.51 4.10 17.88
C SER A 10 -20.84 3.04 18.76
N SER A 11 -20.03 2.18 18.12
CA SER A 11 -19.04 1.35 18.81
C SER A 11 -17.80 2.18 19.19
N PRO A 12 -17.34 2.17 20.45
CA PRO A 12 -16.18 2.93 20.93
C PRO A 12 -14.82 2.27 20.62
N ASP A 13 -14.77 1.17 19.86
CA ASP A 13 -13.55 0.37 19.65
C ASP A 13 -12.78 0.69 18.36
N ARG A 14 -13.09 1.80 17.68
CA ARG A 14 -12.25 2.28 16.58
C ARG A 14 -10.97 2.91 17.15
N PRO A 15 -9.76 2.54 16.70
CA PRO A 15 -8.58 3.34 17.01
C PRO A 15 -8.87 4.78 16.55
N ALA A 16 -8.75 5.74 17.47
CA ALA A 16 -9.04 7.14 17.21
C ALA A 16 -8.05 7.67 16.16
N LEU A 17 -8.45 7.60 14.89
CA LEU A 17 -7.81 8.33 13.81
C LEU A 17 -8.18 9.80 14.01
N SER A 18 -7.18 10.68 13.97
CA SER A 18 -7.39 12.13 14.01
C SER A 18 -8.11 12.56 12.72
N LEU A 19 -9.42 12.41 12.71
CA LEU A 19 -10.30 13.02 11.71
C LEU A 19 -10.22 14.53 11.92
N VAL A 20 -9.99 15.28 10.84
CA VAL A 20 -10.08 16.74 10.90
C VAL A 20 -11.57 17.10 10.96
N ALA A 21 -11.94 17.93 11.92
CA ALA A 21 -13.22 18.62 11.97
C ALA A 21 -13.04 20.03 11.38
N ASP A 22 -14.10 20.55 10.73
CA ASP A 22 -14.13 21.75 9.88
C ASP A 22 -13.79 23.12 10.53
N ASP A 23 -13.22 23.19 11.74
CA ASP A 23 -13.19 24.44 12.53
C ASP A 23 -11.84 25.20 12.62
N ASP A 24 -10.75 24.76 12.00
CA ASP A 24 -9.42 25.41 12.12
C ASP A 24 -9.02 26.32 10.92
N LEU A 25 -9.97 27.01 10.28
CA LEU A 25 -9.70 27.97 9.19
C LEU A 25 -9.88 29.45 9.57
N SER A 26 -10.02 29.80 10.85
CA SER A 26 -10.01 31.19 11.29
C SER A 26 -9.04 31.38 12.45
N ASP A 27 -7.77 31.68 12.13
CA ASP A 27 -6.92 32.62 12.87
C ASP A 27 -5.47 32.53 12.38
N ALA A 28 -5.19 33.18 11.24
CA ALA A 28 -3.82 33.50 10.84
C ALA A 28 -3.81 34.78 9.97
N VAL A 29 -4.23 35.89 10.56
CA VAL A 29 -3.90 37.23 10.09
C VAL A 29 -3.53 38.06 11.32
N ASP A 30 -2.48 38.86 11.18
CA ASP A 30 -1.85 39.75 12.18
C ASP A 30 -0.86 39.10 13.17
N ALA A 31 0.44 39.17 12.84
CA ALA A 31 1.34 40.16 13.47
C ALA A 31 2.81 39.91 13.09
N MET A 32 3.35 40.77 12.23
CA MET A 32 4.78 41.02 12.04
C MET A 32 5.21 42.21 12.91
N SER A 33 6.02 41.96 13.94
CA SER A 33 7.04 42.87 14.54
C SER A 33 7.58 42.16 15.80
N GLY A 34 8.85 41.81 15.96
CA GLY A 34 10.03 42.68 15.94
C GLY A 34 10.56 42.81 17.38
N SER A 35 11.87 42.53 17.56
CA SER A 35 12.77 42.75 18.71
C SER A 35 12.79 41.77 19.91
N GLU A 36 13.91 41.03 20.00
CA GLU A 36 14.66 40.71 21.24
C GLU A 36 15.68 41.85 21.54
N PRO A 37 16.51 41.85 22.62
CA PRO A 37 16.64 40.93 23.79
C PRO A 37 16.69 41.68 25.16
N ASP A 38 16.67 40.98 26.31
CA ASP A 38 17.75 41.08 27.32
C ASP A 38 17.64 40.10 28.53
N GLU A 39 18.79 39.94 29.18
CA GLU A 39 19.29 38.97 30.16
C GLU A 39 18.67 38.87 31.59
N THR A 40 19.16 37.81 32.29
CA THR A 40 19.35 37.60 33.75
C THR A 40 18.23 36.92 34.56
N ALA A 41 18.47 36.23 35.68
CA ALA A 41 19.48 35.30 36.18
C ALA A 41 18.96 34.82 37.57
N GLN A 42 19.53 33.72 38.11
CA GLN A 42 19.46 33.27 39.52
C GLN A 42 18.16 32.54 39.95
N GLY A 43 18.19 31.45 40.72
CA GLY A 43 19.25 30.80 41.45
C GLY A 43 18.83 29.39 41.91
N ALA A 44 19.84 28.55 42.12
CA ALA A 44 19.77 27.16 42.54
C ALA A 44 19.82 27.00 44.07
N THR A 45 19.85 25.72 44.47
CA THR A 45 20.19 25.09 45.77
C THR A 45 19.00 24.83 46.71
N GLU A 46 18.87 23.68 47.39
CA GLU A 46 19.75 22.53 47.69
C GLU A 46 18.84 21.37 48.16
N GLU A 47 18.99 20.16 47.62
CA GLU A 47 19.65 19.00 48.25
C GLU A 47 19.16 18.56 49.65
N GLN A 48 18.64 17.33 49.71
CA GLN A 48 19.02 16.28 50.68
C GLN A 48 18.60 14.92 50.04
N ARG A 49 19.47 14.11 49.38
CA ARG A 49 20.55 13.22 49.90
C ARG A 49 20.01 12.24 50.97
N LEU A 50 20.09 10.90 50.90
CA LEU A 50 21.12 9.93 50.48
C LEU A 50 20.41 8.56 50.23
N GLU A 51 20.71 7.74 49.22
CA GLU A 51 21.91 6.89 49.01
C GLU A 51 22.13 5.77 50.04
N ALA A 52 22.12 4.51 49.54
CA ALA A 52 23.14 3.46 49.70
C ALA A 52 22.58 2.14 49.13
N GLU A 53 22.91 1.73 47.90
CA GLU A 53 24.15 1.06 47.46
C GLU A 53 24.18 -0.46 47.69
N HIS A 54 24.24 -1.20 46.57
CA HIS A 54 25.05 -2.41 46.25
C HIS A 54 24.36 -3.06 45.03
N GLY A 55 24.91 -3.13 43.82
CA GLY A 55 26.30 -3.25 43.39
C GLY A 55 26.43 -4.54 42.60
N THR A 56 26.46 -4.49 41.26
CA THR A 56 27.15 -5.43 40.36
C THR A 56 27.11 -4.89 38.93
N SER A 57 28.31 -4.77 38.35
CA SER A 57 28.57 -4.42 36.96
C SER A 57 28.64 -5.67 36.07
N LEU A 58 28.67 -5.44 34.75
CA LEU A 58 28.75 -6.41 33.63
C LEU A 58 27.38 -7.04 33.33
N ASP A 59 26.80 -6.91 32.14
CA ASP A 59 27.40 -7.29 30.86
C ASP A 59 26.65 -6.62 29.68
N GLN A 60 27.37 -6.41 28.58
CA GLN A 60 26.83 -5.93 27.31
C GLN A 60 25.92 -6.99 26.70
N GLY A 61 24.61 -6.78 26.79
CA GLY A 61 23.60 -7.62 26.15
C GLY A 61 23.09 -7.02 24.85
N SER A 62 23.93 -7.04 23.82
CA SER A 62 23.50 -6.96 22.41
C SER A 62 22.60 -8.16 22.11
N THR A 63 21.30 -7.95 21.92
CA THR A 63 20.44 -8.99 21.34
C THR A 63 19.30 -8.39 20.50
N GLY A 64 19.34 -8.73 19.21
CA GLY A 64 18.13 -8.88 18.42
C GLY A 64 17.98 -8.01 17.19
N ASP A 65 19.05 -7.34 16.74
CA ASP A 65 19.10 -6.77 15.39
C ASP A 65 19.07 -7.94 14.40
N ALA A 66 17.92 -8.18 13.79
CA ALA A 66 17.85 -8.94 12.55
C ALA A 66 18.27 -8.01 11.41
N SER A 67 19.52 -7.53 11.47
CA SER A 67 20.30 -7.27 10.29
C SER A 67 20.44 -8.62 9.60
N GLU A 68 19.45 -8.98 8.76
CA GLU A 68 19.63 -10.05 7.79
C GLU A 68 20.95 -9.74 7.08
N GLU A 69 21.88 -10.68 7.17
CA GLU A 69 23.17 -10.63 6.49
C GLU A 69 22.95 -10.12 5.06
N GLU A 70 23.29 -8.85 4.82
CA GLU A 70 23.59 -8.33 3.50
C GLU A 70 24.82 -9.08 3.03
N VAL A 71 24.61 -10.29 2.53
CA VAL A 71 25.61 -10.99 1.75
C VAL A 71 25.88 -10.06 0.58
N ASP A 72 27.06 -9.45 0.61
CA ASP A 72 27.66 -8.61 -0.42
C ASP A 72 27.65 -9.39 -1.74
N ALA A 73 26.49 -9.38 -2.39
CA ALA A 73 26.25 -10.15 -3.60
C ALA A 73 27.11 -9.48 -4.67
N ALA A 74 28.19 -10.16 -5.03
CA ALA A 74 29.20 -9.67 -5.97
C ALA A 74 28.51 -8.94 -7.11
N LEU A 75 28.79 -7.63 -7.21
CA LEU A 75 28.25 -6.80 -8.27
C LEU A 75 28.59 -7.43 -9.64
N PRO A 76 27.68 -7.36 -10.62
CA PRO A 76 27.99 -7.82 -11.96
C PRO A 76 29.24 -7.09 -12.46
N LYS A 77 30.06 -7.80 -13.24
CA LYS A 77 31.37 -7.32 -13.71
C LYS A 77 31.20 -6.32 -14.86
N ILE A 78 30.54 -5.20 -14.60
CA ILE A 78 30.35 -4.09 -15.53
C ILE A 78 31.53 -3.11 -15.34
N PRO A 79 32.28 -2.76 -16.41
CA PRO A 79 33.40 -1.82 -16.30
C PRO A 79 32.97 -0.46 -15.73
N GLY A 80 33.68 0.03 -14.71
CA GLY A 80 33.44 1.36 -14.13
C GLY A 80 32.22 1.46 -13.21
N LEU A 81 31.52 0.36 -12.94
CA LEU A 81 30.28 0.36 -12.12
C LEU A 81 30.49 0.99 -10.74
N SER A 82 31.61 0.69 -10.07
CA SER A 82 31.91 1.23 -8.73
C SER A 82 32.17 2.74 -8.67
N SER A 83 32.41 3.38 -9.83
CA SER A 83 32.60 4.84 -9.92
C SER A 83 31.35 5.62 -10.31
N MET A 84 30.25 4.92 -10.64
CA MET A 84 28.98 5.52 -11.03
C MET A 84 28.11 5.85 -9.81
N SER A 85 27.17 6.77 -9.96
CA SER A 85 26.11 7.01 -8.96
C SER A 85 25.19 5.78 -8.81
N PRO A 86 24.46 5.63 -7.68
CA PRO A 86 23.58 4.46 -7.48
C PRO A 86 22.53 4.25 -8.58
N THR A 87 22.02 5.32 -9.17
CA THR A 87 21.05 5.29 -10.28
C THR A 87 21.71 4.88 -11.59
N GLU A 88 22.88 5.42 -11.91
CA GLU A 88 23.67 5.01 -13.08
C GLU A 88 24.10 3.54 -12.99
N GLN A 89 24.47 3.08 -11.79
CA GLN A 89 24.76 1.65 -11.54
C GLN A 89 23.53 0.78 -11.79
N ALA A 90 22.38 1.18 -11.25
CA ALA A 90 21.14 0.46 -11.42
C ALA A 90 20.72 0.38 -12.90
N GLN A 91 20.86 1.49 -13.64
CA GLN A 91 20.60 1.54 -15.08
C GLN A 91 21.52 0.58 -15.84
N ALA A 92 22.82 0.64 -15.61
CA ALA A 92 23.79 -0.24 -16.28
C ALA A 92 23.53 -1.72 -15.99
N ILE A 93 23.14 -2.07 -14.76
CA ILE A 93 22.79 -3.44 -14.36
C ILE A 93 21.56 -3.95 -15.12
N LEU A 94 20.53 -3.12 -15.33
CA LEU A 94 19.33 -3.51 -16.06
C LEU A 94 19.56 -3.55 -17.57
N GLU A 95 20.42 -2.68 -18.10
CA GLU A 95 20.80 -2.67 -19.52
C GLU A 95 21.60 -3.93 -19.93
N ASP A 96 22.44 -4.46 -19.03
CA ASP A 96 23.20 -5.69 -19.25
C ASP A 96 22.33 -6.97 -19.10
N ALA A 97 21.14 -6.85 -18.52
CA ALA A 97 20.27 -7.99 -18.25
C ALA A 97 19.65 -8.57 -19.54
N ASP A 98 19.68 -9.90 -19.72
CA ASP A 98 18.91 -10.56 -20.79
C ASP A 98 17.40 -10.40 -20.54
N PRO A 99 16.66 -9.68 -21.41
CA PRO A 99 15.23 -9.45 -21.24
C PRO A 99 14.41 -10.73 -21.17
N VAL A 100 14.79 -11.77 -21.92
CA VAL A 100 14.05 -13.03 -21.96
C VAL A 100 14.25 -13.83 -20.67
N ALA A 101 15.49 -13.89 -20.18
CA ALA A 101 15.78 -14.54 -18.91
C ALA A 101 15.10 -13.81 -17.75
N TYR A 102 15.18 -12.47 -17.73
CA TYR A 102 14.54 -11.66 -16.70
C TYR A 102 13.02 -11.82 -16.69
N TYR A 103 12.39 -11.77 -17.87
CA TYR A 103 10.96 -12.05 -18.01
C TYR A 103 10.58 -13.43 -17.46
N LYS A 104 11.36 -14.49 -17.77
CA LYS A 104 11.09 -15.85 -17.27
C LYS A 104 11.18 -15.93 -15.75
N MET A 105 12.14 -15.22 -15.15
CA MET A 105 12.28 -15.14 -13.69
C MET A 105 11.08 -14.45 -13.04
N LEU A 106 10.60 -13.34 -13.62
CA LEU A 106 9.40 -12.63 -13.16
C LEU A 106 8.15 -13.50 -13.29
N ASN A 107 7.98 -14.22 -14.40
CA ASN A 107 6.83 -15.11 -14.58
C ASN A 107 6.85 -16.27 -13.57
N GLY A 108 8.03 -16.72 -13.15
CA GLY A 108 8.21 -17.72 -12.09
C GLY A 108 7.80 -17.26 -10.69
N LEU A 109 7.59 -15.95 -10.45
CA LEU A 109 7.06 -15.44 -9.19
C LEU A 109 5.55 -15.65 -9.04
N VAL A 110 4.85 -15.85 -10.15
CA VAL A 110 3.39 -15.81 -10.18
C VAL A 110 2.83 -17.14 -9.68
N ARG A 111 1.99 -17.11 -8.65
CA ARG A 111 1.33 -18.28 -8.07
C ARG A 111 0.19 -18.78 -8.97
N SER A 112 -0.13 -20.07 -8.87
CA SER A 112 -1.25 -20.67 -9.62
C SER A 112 -2.64 -20.16 -9.22
N SER A 113 -2.76 -19.43 -8.10
CA SER A 113 -4.03 -18.93 -7.55
C SER A 113 -4.36 -17.48 -7.92
N HIS A 114 -3.56 -16.81 -8.75
CA HIS A 114 -3.90 -15.46 -9.20
C HIS A 114 -5.09 -15.54 -10.17
N SER A 115 -6.17 -14.81 -9.86
CA SER A 115 -7.51 -14.74 -10.49
C SER A 115 -7.71 -15.53 -11.81
N SER A 116 -8.83 -16.25 -11.94
CA SER A 116 -9.21 -17.01 -13.14
C SER A 116 -9.18 -16.22 -14.46
N LEU A 117 -9.27 -14.88 -14.41
CA LEU A 117 -9.20 -14.02 -15.59
C LEU A 117 -7.78 -13.86 -16.15
N LEU A 118 -6.77 -13.76 -15.29
CA LEU A 118 -5.42 -13.40 -15.72
C LEU A 118 -4.67 -14.61 -16.27
N GLN A 119 -4.35 -14.52 -17.56
CA GLN A 119 -3.57 -15.52 -18.27
C GLN A 119 -2.12 -15.06 -18.41
N ALA A 120 -1.22 -16.01 -18.68
CA ALA A 120 0.16 -15.67 -19.00
C ALA A 120 0.20 -14.90 -20.34
N LEU A 121 0.92 -13.78 -20.36
CA LEU A 121 1.21 -12.98 -21.56
C LEU A 121 2.59 -13.38 -22.08
N PRO A 122 2.73 -14.03 -23.26
CA PRO A 122 4.05 -14.40 -23.77
C PRO A 122 5.00 -13.21 -23.90
N TYR A 123 6.29 -13.45 -23.65
CA TYR A 123 7.31 -12.44 -23.91
C TYR A 123 7.30 -12.01 -25.37
N THR A 124 7.40 -10.71 -25.59
CA THR A 124 7.62 -10.09 -26.90
C THR A 124 8.42 -8.80 -26.72
N PRO A 125 9.45 -8.54 -27.54
CA PRO A 125 10.21 -7.30 -27.48
C PRO A 125 9.41 -6.08 -27.98
N ALA A 126 8.26 -6.29 -28.61
CA ALA A 126 7.39 -5.21 -29.07
C ALA A 126 6.68 -4.46 -27.92
N LEU A 127 6.66 -5.04 -26.72
CA LEU A 127 6.08 -4.40 -25.53
C LEU A 127 7.21 -3.80 -24.70
N GLU A 128 7.25 -2.48 -24.61
CA GLU A 128 8.33 -1.74 -23.93
C GLU A 128 8.48 -2.14 -22.47
N PHE A 129 7.38 -2.41 -21.78
CA PHE A 129 7.38 -2.86 -20.38
C PHE A 129 7.97 -4.26 -20.16
N HIS A 130 8.26 -5.03 -21.21
CA HIS A 130 9.06 -6.26 -21.11
C HIS A 130 10.58 -5.98 -21.04
N ASN A 131 11.03 -4.78 -21.41
CA ASN A 131 12.42 -4.38 -21.26
C ASN A 131 12.78 -4.23 -19.76
N PRO A 132 13.85 -4.86 -19.25
CA PRO A 132 14.29 -4.71 -17.87
C PRO A 132 14.43 -3.26 -17.38
N THR A 133 14.83 -2.33 -18.27
CA THR A 133 15.02 -0.92 -17.92
C THR A 133 13.71 -0.15 -17.74
N CYS A 134 12.59 -0.66 -18.25
CA CYS A 134 11.29 -0.02 -18.14
C CYS A 134 10.73 -0.22 -16.73
N VAL A 135 11.02 0.68 -15.80
CA VAL A 135 10.56 0.64 -14.39
C VAL A 135 9.30 1.47 -14.11
N VAL A 136 8.97 2.36 -15.04
CA VAL A 136 7.75 3.18 -15.04
C VAL A 136 7.06 3.01 -16.39
N VAL A 137 5.74 2.99 -16.37
CA VAL A 137 4.91 3.02 -17.58
C VAL A 137 4.00 4.24 -17.47
N GLU A 138 4.12 5.17 -18.42
CA GLU A 138 3.33 6.40 -18.44
C GLU A 138 1.84 6.13 -18.78
N PRO A 139 0.93 6.97 -18.28
CA PRO A 139 -0.48 6.84 -18.59
C PRO A 139 -0.73 7.12 -20.08
N GLU A 140 -1.67 6.37 -20.64
CA GLU A 140 -2.17 6.52 -22.01
C GLU A 140 -3.71 6.55 -21.92
N PRO A 141 -4.29 7.69 -21.49
CA PRO A 141 -5.73 7.80 -21.29
C PRO A 141 -6.45 7.63 -22.64
N THR A 142 -7.38 6.68 -22.68
CA THR A 142 -8.17 6.40 -23.87
C THR A 142 -9.66 6.56 -23.60
N ASN A 143 -10.21 5.77 -22.69
CA ASN A 143 -11.58 5.86 -22.21
C ASN A 143 -11.75 5.09 -20.89
N VAL A 144 -12.69 5.52 -20.06
CA VAL A 144 -12.96 4.88 -18.76
C VAL A 144 -13.72 3.56 -18.92
N GLU A 145 -14.51 3.43 -19.98
CA GLU A 145 -15.32 2.24 -20.28
C GLU A 145 -14.46 0.99 -20.47
N THR A 146 -13.24 1.14 -20.97
CA THR A 146 -12.26 0.06 -21.08
C THR A 146 -11.89 -0.43 -19.69
N VAL A 147 -11.56 0.47 -18.76
CA VAL A 147 -11.24 0.11 -17.37
C VAL A 147 -12.43 -0.60 -16.72
N GLU A 148 -13.64 -0.06 -16.87
CA GLU A 148 -14.85 -0.67 -16.32
C GLU A 148 -15.15 -2.05 -16.90
N LEU A 149 -15.01 -2.23 -18.22
CA LEU A 149 -15.24 -3.51 -18.89
C LEU A 149 -14.33 -4.60 -18.32
N TYR A 150 -13.04 -4.30 -18.16
CA TYR A 150 -12.07 -5.22 -17.60
C TYR A 150 -12.33 -5.48 -16.12
N ALA A 151 -12.72 -4.44 -15.37
CA ALA A 151 -13.03 -4.58 -13.95
C ALA A 151 -14.25 -5.47 -13.71
N ARG A 152 -15.35 -5.26 -14.45
CA ARG A 152 -16.56 -6.11 -14.41
C ARG A 152 -16.28 -7.55 -14.83
N ALA A 153 -15.39 -7.74 -15.80
CA ALA A 153 -15.01 -9.07 -16.23
C ALA A 153 -14.13 -9.80 -15.21
N ALA A 154 -13.23 -9.07 -14.53
CA ALA A 154 -12.38 -9.63 -13.48
C ALA A 154 -13.17 -9.93 -12.21
N TYR A 155 -14.18 -9.11 -11.92
CA TYR A 155 -15.00 -9.21 -10.74
C TYR A 155 -16.46 -8.84 -11.09
N PRO A 156 -17.36 -9.82 -11.25
CA PRO A 156 -18.74 -9.57 -11.67
C PRO A 156 -19.55 -8.66 -10.73
N ASP A 157 -19.16 -8.58 -9.47
CA ASP A 157 -19.77 -7.73 -8.45
C ASP A 157 -19.16 -6.32 -8.39
N PHE A 158 -18.28 -5.95 -9.35
CA PHE A 158 -17.57 -4.67 -9.39
C PHE A 158 -18.49 -3.46 -9.18
N ASP A 159 -19.55 -3.35 -9.97
CA ASP A 159 -20.46 -2.20 -9.89
C ASP A 159 -21.17 -2.15 -8.52
N ARG A 160 -21.63 -3.31 -8.06
CA ARG A 160 -22.45 -3.45 -6.84
C ARG A 160 -21.65 -3.25 -5.55
N VAL A 161 -20.36 -3.57 -5.56
CA VAL A 161 -19.54 -3.66 -4.35
C VAL A 161 -18.46 -2.59 -4.33
N LEU A 162 -17.64 -2.49 -5.38
CA LEU A 162 -16.53 -1.54 -5.40
C LEU A 162 -17.02 -0.16 -5.85
N LEU A 163 -17.62 -0.05 -7.05
CA LEU A 163 -18.06 1.23 -7.59
C LEU A 163 -19.14 1.88 -6.74
N ALA A 164 -20.11 1.09 -6.26
CA ALA A 164 -21.15 1.58 -5.36
C ALA A 164 -20.60 2.20 -4.06
N ALA A 165 -19.50 1.67 -3.52
CA ALA A 165 -18.88 2.24 -2.32
C ALA A 165 -18.26 3.61 -2.59
N PHE A 166 -17.55 3.78 -3.71
CA PHE A 166 -17.01 5.09 -4.11
C PHE A 166 -18.09 6.08 -4.60
N ASN A 167 -19.27 5.58 -4.95
CA ASN A 167 -20.44 6.37 -5.33
C ASN A 167 -21.46 6.54 -4.19
N ASP A 168 -21.14 6.14 -2.97
CA ASP A 168 -22.03 6.37 -1.84
C ASP A 168 -22.13 7.88 -1.57
N PRO A 169 -23.33 8.49 -1.64
CA PRO A 169 -23.50 9.92 -1.38
C PRO A 169 -23.03 10.33 0.03
N ALA A 170 -23.00 9.40 0.98
CA ALA A 170 -22.44 9.65 2.30
C ALA A 170 -20.94 9.99 2.27
N LEU A 171 -20.24 9.64 1.18
CA LEU A 171 -18.81 9.87 0.95
C LEU A 171 -18.53 10.94 -0.12
N ASP A 172 -19.54 11.66 -0.61
CA ASP A 172 -19.33 12.72 -1.61
C ASP A 172 -18.35 13.80 -1.11
N HIS A 173 -18.47 14.18 0.17
CA HIS A 173 -17.56 15.12 0.82
C HIS A 173 -16.09 14.64 0.77
N LEU A 174 -15.87 13.34 0.99
CA LEU A 174 -14.55 12.71 0.97
C LEU A 174 -13.95 12.70 -0.44
N MET A 175 -14.76 12.44 -1.47
CA MET A 175 -14.31 12.49 -2.86
C MET A 175 -14.00 13.91 -3.31
N ALA A 176 -14.78 14.90 -2.84
CA ALA A 176 -14.49 16.31 -3.05
C ALA A 176 -13.22 16.76 -2.35
N GLU A 177 -13.03 16.40 -1.08
CA GLU A 177 -11.80 16.67 -0.34
C GLU A 177 -10.58 16.06 -1.04
N LEU A 178 -10.68 14.79 -1.47
CA LEU A 178 -9.63 14.12 -2.23
C LEU A 178 -9.32 14.86 -3.55
N TYR A 179 -10.34 15.29 -4.29
CA TYR A 179 -10.15 16.08 -5.51
C TYR A 179 -9.41 17.39 -5.22
N HIS A 180 -9.83 18.13 -4.19
CA HIS A 180 -9.20 19.40 -3.82
C HIS A 180 -7.75 19.22 -3.35
N LEU A 181 -7.47 18.20 -2.55
CA LEU A 181 -6.10 17.85 -2.13
C LEU A 181 -5.19 17.62 -3.35
N LEU A 182 -5.64 16.83 -4.31
CA LEU A 182 -4.84 16.48 -5.49
C LEU A 182 -4.72 17.63 -6.48
N MET A 183 -5.83 18.28 -6.82
CA MET A 183 -5.89 19.23 -7.93
C MET A 183 -5.59 20.67 -7.53
N VAL A 184 -6.02 21.09 -6.34
CA VAL A 184 -5.93 22.49 -5.90
C VAL A 184 -4.76 22.68 -4.94
N GLU A 185 -4.71 21.90 -3.86
CA GLU A 185 -3.69 22.05 -2.82
C GLU A 185 -2.34 21.44 -3.21
N LYS A 186 -2.33 20.59 -4.24
CA LYS A 186 -1.15 19.83 -4.69
C LYS A 186 -0.54 19.00 -3.55
N THR A 187 -1.39 18.39 -2.75
CA THR A 187 -1.03 17.50 -1.66
C THR A 187 -1.04 16.03 -2.11
N ASN A 188 0.02 15.28 -1.75
CA ASN A 188 0.10 13.86 -2.08
C ASN A 188 -0.77 13.01 -1.14
N VAL A 189 -1.53 12.07 -1.71
CA VAL A 189 -2.40 11.15 -0.98
C VAL A 189 -2.05 9.71 -1.35
N ALA A 190 -1.87 8.84 -0.36
CA ALA A 190 -1.74 7.41 -0.62
C ALA A 190 -3.11 6.73 -0.51
N LEU A 191 -3.48 5.94 -1.52
CA LEU A 191 -4.62 5.03 -1.43
C LEU A 191 -4.10 3.65 -1.07
N VAL A 192 -4.50 3.13 0.09
CA VAL A 192 -3.94 1.88 0.65
C VAL A 192 -5.03 0.83 0.85
N THR A 193 -4.77 -0.39 0.36
CA THR A 193 -5.67 -1.54 0.52
C THR A 193 -4.97 -2.79 1.04
N ASN A 194 -5.74 -3.73 1.58
CA ASN A 194 -5.30 -5.11 1.79
C ASN A 194 -4.99 -5.81 0.45
N HIS A 195 -4.23 -6.91 0.50
CA HIS A 195 -3.66 -7.57 -0.68
C HIS A 195 -4.03 -9.06 -0.78
N GLY A 196 -5.31 -9.37 -1.02
CA GLY A 196 -5.78 -10.73 -1.24
C GLY A 196 -5.37 -11.33 -2.60
N GLN A 197 -5.51 -10.58 -3.70
CA GLN A 197 -5.16 -11.00 -5.05
C GLN A 197 -4.32 -9.95 -5.79
N ILE A 198 -3.75 -10.35 -6.93
CA ILE A 198 -2.90 -9.47 -7.76
C ILE A 198 -3.69 -8.31 -8.41
N ILE A 199 -5.01 -8.48 -8.57
CA ILE A 199 -5.90 -7.52 -9.24
C ILE A 199 -6.50 -6.49 -8.28
N ASP A 200 -6.35 -6.67 -6.96
CA ASP A 200 -7.04 -5.89 -5.93
C ASP A 200 -6.89 -4.38 -6.13
N ILE A 201 -5.65 -3.89 -6.18
CA ILE A 201 -5.38 -2.46 -6.32
C ILE A 201 -5.84 -1.91 -7.69
N ALA A 202 -5.79 -2.75 -8.73
CA ALA A 202 -6.27 -2.37 -10.07
C ALA A 202 -7.79 -2.16 -10.07
N LEU A 203 -8.54 -3.02 -9.37
CA LEU A 203 -9.99 -2.89 -9.24
C LEU A 203 -10.37 -1.70 -8.36
N VAL A 204 -9.66 -1.47 -7.26
CA VAL A 204 -9.89 -0.29 -6.41
C VAL A 204 -9.64 0.99 -7.19
N MET A 205 -8.54 1.06 -7.94
CA MET A 205 -8.25 2.21 -8.82
C MET A 205 -9.29 2.38 -9.92
N GLY A 206 -9.75 1.29 -10.54
CA GLY A 206 -10.82 1.36 -11.53
C GLY A 206 -12.13 1.88 -10.95
N ALA A 207 -12.49 1.46 -9.74
CA ALA A 207 -13.69 1.92 -9.05
C ALA A 207 -13.59 3.41 -8.67
N TRP A 208 -12.44 3.83 -8.11
CA TRP A 208 -12.17 5.22 -7.81
C TRP A 208 -12.23 6.08 -9.07
N LEU A 209 -11.52 5.71 -10.13
CA LEU A 209 -11.48 6.47 -11.38
C LEU A 209 -12.89 6.62 -12.00
N SER A 210 -13.66 5.53 -12.05
CA SER A 210 -15.02 5.55 -12.60
C SER A 210 -15.96 6.40 -11.75
N ALA A 211 -15.80 6.39 -10.43
CA ALA A 211 -16.57 7.22 -9.52
C ALA A 211 -16.24 8.71 -9.67
N MET A 212 -14.95 9.05 -9.79
CA MET A 212 -14.50 10.44 -9.98
C MET A 212 -14.95 11.03 -11.33
N LEU A 213 -15.14 10.18 -12.34
CA LEU A 213 -15.61 10.53 -13.69
C LEU A 213 -17.13 10.34 -13.87
N ALA A 214 -17.88 10.05 -12.81
CA ALA A 214 -19.31 9.86 -12.92
C ALA A 214 -19.98 11.13 -13.49
N PRO A 215 -20.92 11.03 -14.46
CA PRO A 215 -21.45 12.20 -15.18
C PRO A 215 -22.11 13.25 -14.28
N ASP A 216 -22.64 12.83 -13.14
CA ASP A 216 -23.30 13.65 -12.13
C ASP A 216 -22.36 14.07 -10.99
N ARG A 217 -21.11 13.59 -10.99
CA ARG A 217 -20.11 14.00 -9.99
C ARG A 217 -19.54 15.34 -10.35
N SER A 218 -19.62 16.26 -9.39
CA SER A 218 -18.95 17.54 -9.43
C SER A 218 -18.24 17.82 -8.12
N PHE A 219 -17.19 18.62 -8.19
CA PHE A 219 -16.34 19.01 -7.09
C PHE A 219 -16.48 20.52 -6.86
N GLY A 220 -16.28 20.95 -5.61
CA GLY A 220 -16.39 22.35 -5.22
C GLY A 220 -17.75 23.01 -5.41
N VAL A 221 -17.80 24.32 -5.17
CA VAL A 221 -19.04 25.11 -5.21
C VAL A 221 -19.42 25.50 -6.64
N LEU A 222 -18.44 25.51 -7.56
CA LEU A 222 -18.66 25.90 -8.97
C LEU A 222 -19.03 24.71 -9.86
N GLY A 223 -19.09 23.49 -9.31
CA GLY A 223 -19.41 22.29 -10.05
C GLY A 223 -18.29 21.88 -11.00
N GLU A 224 -17.04 21.86 -10.52
CA GLU A 224 -15.91 21.39 -11.30
C GLU A 224 -16.05 19.91 -11.63
N HIS A 225 -15.66 19.49 -12.84
CA HIS A 225 -15.66 18.09 -13.24
C HIS A 225 -14.23 17.66 -13.56
N GLY A 226 -13.85 16.45 -13.14
CA GLY A 226 -12.57 15.86 -13.53
C GLY A 226 -12.63 15.31 -14.96
N SER A 227 -11.56 15.50 -15.72
CA SER A 227 -11.33 14.75 -16.97
C SER A 227 -10.48 13.50 -16.73
N LEU A 228 -10.54 12.53 -17.65
CA LEU A 228 -9.73 11.33 -17.58
C LEU A 228 -8.23 11.67 -17.66
N GLU A 229 -7.88 12.65 -18.50
CA GLU A 229 -6.52 13.11 -18.69
C GLU A 229 -5.95 13.72 -17.41
N GLU A 230 -6.70 14.59 -16.74
CA GLU A 230 -6.28 15.20 -15.47
C GLU A 230 -6.10 14.15 -14.37
N LEU A 231 -7.07 13.24 -14.23
CA LEU A 231 -6.99 12.18 -13.23
C LEU A 231 -5.84 11.22 -13.53
N ALA A 232 -5.62 10.84 -14.80
CA ALA A 232 -4.52 9.96 -15.18
C ALA A 232 -3.14 10.57 -14.93
N GLU A 233 -3.00 11.89 -15.04
CA GLU A 233 -1.74 12.60 -14.77
C GLU A 233 -1.31 12.51 -13.31
N VAL A 234 -2.28 12.62 -12.39
CA VAL A 234 -2.05 12.59 -10.93
C VAL A 234 -2.15 11.18 -10.32
N SER A 235 -2.68 10.21 -11.06
CA SER A 235 -2.89 8.85 -10.58
C SER A 235 -1.68 7.97 -10.81
N ASN A 236 -1.15 7.43 -9.72
CA ASN A 236 0.00 6.54 -9.74
C ASN A 236 -0.37 5.24 -9.04
N VAL A 237 0.01 4.10 -9.62
CA VAL A 237 -0.20 2.78 -9.01
C VAL A 237 1.14 2.05 -8.89
N LEU A 238 1.43 1.60 -7.67
CA LEU A 238 2.60 0.77 -7.40
C LEU A 238 2.18 -0.70 -7.43
N VAL A 239 2.70 -1.44 -8.41
CA VAL A 239 2.42 -2.87 -8.57
C VAL A 239 3.71 -3.68 -8.64
N SER A 240 3.59 -4.99 -8.45
CA SER A 240 4.69 -5.90 -8.71
C SER A 240 4.95 -5.98 -10.21
N ARG A 241 6.22 -5.96 -10.60
CA ARG A 241 6.70 -6.14 -11.98
C ARG A 241 6.20 -7.46 -12.58
N MET A 242 5.79 -8.44 -11.77
CA MET A 242 5.19 -9.67 -12.30
C MET A 242 3.90 -9.43 -13.11
N VAL A 243 3.22 -8.29 -12.92
CA VAL A 243 2.02 -7.91 -13.68
C VAL A 243 2.31 -7.80 -15.19
N ILE A 244 3.54 -7.47 -15.59
CA ILE A 244 3.92 -7.44 -17.01
C ILE A 244 3.79 -8.81 -17.70
N THR A 245 3.74 -9.88 -16.92
CA THR A 245 3.61 -11.26 -17.43
C THR A 245 2.15 -11.70 -17.59
N ARG A 246 1.20 -10.78 -17.40
CA ARG A 246 -0.23 -11.07 -17.30
C ARG A 246 -1.04 -10.33 -18.36
N GLN A 247 -2.07 -11.00 -18.84
CA GLN A 247 -3.05 -10.43 -19.76
C GLN A 247 -4.46 -10.91 -19.40
N ALA A 248 -5.46 -10.11 -19.79
CA ALA A 248 -6.86 -10.49 -19.80
C ALA A 248 -7.42 -10.26 -21.21
N PHE A 249 -8.18 -11.21 -21.75
CA PHE A 249 -8.74 -11.10 -23.12
C PHE A 249 -7.70 -10.76 -24.21
N ASN A 250 -6.49 -11.29 -24.09
CA ASN A 250 -5.34 -10.99 -24.97
C ASN A 250 -4.86 -9.52 -24.94
N VAL A 251 -5.27 -8.76 -23.93
CA VAL A 251 -4.76 -7.42 -23.67
C VAL A 251 -3.85 -7.47 -22.44
N PRO A 252 -2.59 -7.02 -22.55
CA PRO A 252 -1.69 -6.86 -21.42
C PRO A 252 -2.33 -6.10 -20.25
N ALA A 253 -2.20 -6.64 -19.05
CA ALA A 253 -2.78 -6.02 -17.84
C ALA A 253 -2.25 -4.59 -17.61
N ILE A 254 -1.00 -4.34 -17.99
CA ILE A 254 -0.36 -3.01 -17.94
C ILE A 254 -1.12 -2.00 -18.79
N GLN A 255 -1.55 -2.36 -20.00
CA GLN A 255 -2.24 -1.43 -20.91
C GLN A 255 -3.63 -1.03 -20.39
N VAL A 256 -4.30 -1.92 -19.66
CA VAL A 256 -5.57 -1.58 -19.00
C VAL A 256 -5.34 -0.56 -17.88
N LEU A 257 -4.28 -0.74 -17.08
CA LEU A 257 -3.92 0.19 -16.02
C LEU A 257 -3.46 1.57 -16.55
N GLN A 258 -2.77 1.58 -17.70
CA GLN A 258 -2.31 2.82 -18.36
C GLN A 258 -3.46 3.75 -18.74
N CYS A 259 -4.67 3.22 -18.94
CA CYS A 259 -5.84 4.02 -19.30
C CYS A 259 -6.19 5.10 -18.26
N GLY A 260 -5.75 4.95 -17.01
CA GLY A 260 -6.06 5.92 -15.96
C GLY A 260 -4.98 6.10 -14.89
N SER A 261 -3.78 5.53 -15.08
CA SER A 261 -2.72 5.66 -14.09
C SER A 261 -1.32 5.46 -14.68
N ARG A 262 -0.35 6.17 -14.11
CA ARG A 262 1.07 5.86 -14.22
C ARG A 262 1.42 4.65 -13.36
N ILE A 263 2.18 3.72 -13.90
CA ILE A 263 2.45 2.44 -13.25
C ILE A 263 3.92 2.37 -12.85
N PHE A 264 4.16 2.20 -11.56
CA PHE A 264 5.49 1.95 -11.01
C PHE A 264 5.68 0.46 -10.76
N LEU A 265 6.74 -0.11 -11.35
CA LEU A 265 6.98 -1.55 -11.35
C LEU A 265 8.04 -1.93 -10.32
N SER A 266 7.61 -2.45 -9.17
CA SER A 266 8.50 -2.93 -8.10
C SER A 266 8.77 -4.43 -8.21
N VAL A 267 9.97 -4.90 -7.86
CA VAL A 267 10.23 -6.34 -7.68
C VAL A 267 10.15 -6.68 -6.18
N PRO A 268 9.27 -7.62 -5.78
CA PRO A 268 9.14 -8.00 -4.37
C PRO A 268 10.45 -8.52 -3.78
N GLN A 269 10.80 -8.06 -2.58
CA GLN A 269 12.03 -8.45 -1.87
C GLN A 269 11.85 -9.66 -0.94
N THR A 270 10.61 -10.12 -0.72
CA THR A 270 10.27 -11.14 0.30
C THR A 270 10.65 -12.58 -0.11
N ALA A 271 10.31 -13.57 0.73
CA ALA A 271 10.61 -15.01 0.58
C ALA A 271 10.30 -15.62 -0.82
N SER A 272 9.49 -14.95 -1.64
CA SER A 272 9.27 -15.25 -3.06
C SER A 272 10.56 -15.18 -3.91
N ARG A 273 11.53 -14.32 -3.54
CA ARG A 273 12.85 -14.19 -4.20
C ARG A 273 13.62 -15.52 -4.23
N ARG A 274 13.63 -16.24 -3.10
CA ARG A 274 14.36 -17.53 -2.97
C ARG A 274 13.78 -18.61 -3.89
N ARG A 275 12.47 -18.58 -4.17
CA ARG A 275 11.80 -19.54 -5.06
C ARG A 275 12.08 -19.28 -6.54
N ALA A 276 12.10 -18.01 -6.94
CA ALA A 276 12.29 -17.63 -8.35
C ALA A 276 13.77 -17.47 -8.76
N LYS A 277 14.72 -17.70 -7.85
CA LYS A 277 16.17 -17.48 -8.07
C LYS A 277 16.46 -16.09 -8.65
N LEU A 278 15.69 -15.09 -8.22
CA LEU A 278 15.84 -13.72 -8.70
C LEU A 278 17.18 -13.15 -8.22
N GLU A 279 17.98 -12.69 -9.17
CA GLU A 279 19.29 -12.12 -8.87
C GLU A 279 19.11 -10.84 -8.05
N ALA A 280 19.78 -10.80 -6.89
CA ALA A 280 19.63 -9.70 -5.95
C ALA A 280 20.03 -8.35 -6.57
N ALA A 281 21.04 -8.34 -7.44
CA ALA A 281 21.47 -7.14 -8.15
C ALA A 281 20.37 -6.55 -9.04
N LEU A 282 19.67 -7.38 -9.83
CA LEU A 282 18.55 -6.95 -10.68
C LEU A 282 17.37 -6.43 -9.85
N VAL A 283 17.05 -7.09 -8.73
CA VAL A 283 15.97 -6.65 -7.83
C VAL A 283 16.30 -5.27 -7.23
N ARG A 284 17.53 -5.10 -6.72
CA ARG A 284 17.98 -3.82 -6.18
C ARG A 284 17.98 -2.74 -7.26
N ALA A 285 18.55 -3.01 -8.43
CA ALA A 285 18.62 -2.07 -9.53
C ALA A 285 17.21 -1.58 -9.97
N ASN A 286 16.27 -2.50 -10.22
CA ASN A 286 14.90 -2.14 -10.56
C ASN A 286 14.26 -1.25 -9.49
N ASN A 287 14.34 -1.66 -8.22
CA ASN A 287 13.69 -0.93 -7.13
C ASN A 287 14.35 0.44 -6.88
N THR A 288 15.67 0.58 -7.08
CA THR A 288 16.37 1.87 -6.99
C THR A 288 15.89 2.84 -8.05
N LEU A 289 15.81 2.42 -9.33
CA LEU A 289 15.33 3.30 -10.39
C LEU A 289 13.84 3.61 -10.25
N MET A 290 13.02 2.60 -9.97
CA MET A 290 11.58 2.79 -9.74
C MET A 290 11.34 3.78 -8.60
N ARG A 291 12.08 3.64 -7.49
CA ARG A 291 11.94 4.53 -6.34
C ARG A 291 12.36 5.95 -6.67
N THR A 292 13.47 6.12 -7.39
CA THR A 292 13.95 7.44 -7.83
C THR A 292 12.88 8.14 -8.69
N ALA A 293 12.34 7.44 -9.68
CA ALA A 293 11.29 7.99 -10.55
C ALA A 293 10.00 8.30 -9.78
N LEU A 294 9.64 7.49 -8.78
CA LEU A 294 8.48 7.74 -7.94
C LEU A 294 8.70 8.97 -7.04
N ASP A 295 9.87 9.11 -6.43
CA ASP A 295 10.20 10.27 -5.60
C ASP A 295 10.19 11.55 -6.44
N GLU A 296 10.71 11.53 -7.68
CA GLU A 296 10.61 12.63 -8.64
C GLU A 296 9.16 12.99 -8.98
N GLN A 297 8.29 11.98 -9.13
CA GLN A 297 6.87 12.19 -9.41
C GLN A 297 6.14 12.79 -8.20
N LEU A 298 6.35 12.24 -7.01
CA LEU A 298 5.76 12.74 -5.76
C LEU A 298 6.25 14.16 -5.43
N ALA A 299 7.48 14.53 -5.80
CA ALA A 299 8.00 15.88 -5.62
C ALA A 299 7.24 16.95 -6.41
N LYS A 300 6.46 16.58 -7.44
CA LYS A 300 5.58 17.51 -8.17
C LYS A 300 4.36 17.96 -7.34
N GLY A 301 4.02 17.23 -6.28
CA GLY A 301 2.81 17.44 -5.49
C GLY A 301 1.55 16.98 -6.22
N GLY A 302 0.45 16.87 -5.45
CA GLY A 302 -0.88 16.55 -5.95
C GLY A 302 -1.02 15.14 -6.51
N GLN A 303 -0.20 14.20 -6.05
CA GLN A 303 -0.17 12.84 -6.57
C GLN A 303 -1.01 11.89 -5.71
N LEU A 304 -1.85 11.09 -6.36
CA LEU A 304 -2.45 9.90 -5.75
C LEU A 304 -1.50 8.73 -5.96
N LEU A 305 -1.08 8.06 -4.88
CA LEU A 305 -0.27 6.84 -4.93
C LEU A 305 -1.07 5.65 -4.38
N ALA A 306 -1.53 4.79 -5.29
CA ALA A 306 -2.29 3.61 -4.97
C ALA A 306 -1.39 2.39 -4.79
N MET A 307 -1.52 1.70 -3.65
CA MET A 307 -0.71 0.53 -3.34
C MET A 307 -1.44 -0.48 -2.44
N ALA A 308 -1.07 -1.74 -2.57
CA ALA A 308 -1.34 -2.74 -1.55
C ALA A 308 -0.15 -2.78 -0.58
N ALA A 309 -0.25 -2.04 0.53
CA ALA A 309 0.91 -1.58 1.31
C ALA A 309 1.76 -2.71 1.92
N SER A 310 1.16 -3.86 2.19
CA SER A 310 1.86 -5.02 2.74
C SER A 310 2.94 -5.58 1.79
N GLY A 311 2.92 -5.23 0.50
CA GLY A 311 3.93 -5.60 -0.50
C GLY A 311 4.02 -7.11 -0.77
N SER A 312 3.11 -7.89 -0.18
CA SER A 312 3.03 -9.34 -0.29
C SER A 312 1.59 -9.79 -0.11
N GLN A 313 1.20 -10.84 -0.83
CA GLN A 313 -0.16 -11.35 -0.75
C GLN A 313 -0.52 -11.79 0.68
N ASP A 314 -1.68 -11.36 1.14
CA ASP A 314 -2.27 -11.75 2.41
C ASP A 314 -2.58 -13.25 2.43
N LEU A 315 -2.56 -13.83 3.63
CA LEU A 315 -2.59 -15.27 3.80
C LEU A 315 -3.94 -15.69 4.37
N THR A 316 -4.70 -16.48 3.61
CA THR A 316 -5.92 -17.12 4.09
C THR A 316 -5.61 -18.50 4.65
N ILE A 317 -6.04 -18.77 5.89
CA ILE A 317 -5.89 -20.10 6.51
C ILE A 317 -7.27 -20.71 6.70
N PRO A 318 -7.55 -21.90 6.13
CA PRO A 318 -8.73 -22.67 6.48
C PRO A 318 -8.56 -23.25 7.90
N GLY A 319 -9.20 -22.62 8.89
CA GLY A 319 -9.22 -22.98 10.32
C GLY A 319 -7.87 -22.84 11.04
N LEU A 320 -7.83 -22.17 12.21
CA LEU A 320 -6.60 -22.07 13.01
C LEU A 320 -6.22 -23.41 13.70
N MET A 321 -4.91 -23.72 13.71
CA MET A 321 -4.36 -24.80 14.55
C MET A 321 -4.49 -24.49 16.04
N LYS A 322 -4.58 -25.53 16.89
CA LYS A 322 -4.66 -25.42 18.35
C LYS A 322 -3.55 -24.55 18.97
N LYS A 323 -2.32 -24.59 18.41
CA LYS A 323 -1.17 -23.79 18.87
C LYS A 323 -1.29 -22.31 18.51
N ALA A 324 -1.68 -22.00 17.26
CA ALA A 324 -1.97 -20.63 16.82
C ALA A 324 -3.16 -20.04 17.60
N ARG A 325 -4.22 -20.83 17.84
CA ARG A 325 -5.36 -20.47 18.71
C ARG A 325 -4.94 -20.19 20.15
N ALA A 326 -4.06 -21.01 20.72
CA ALA A 326 -3.57 -20.81 22.09
C ALA A 326 -2.74 -19.52 22.21
N ALA A 327 -1.85 -19.25 21.24
CA ALA A 327 -1.10 -18.01 21.17
C ALA A 327 -2.01 -16.79 20.98
N TRP A 328 -3.04 -16.93 20.14
CA TRP A 328 -4.04 -15.89 19.92
C TRP A 328 -4.83 -15.55 21.18
N ARG A 329 -5.44 -16.57 21.81
CA ARG A 329 -6.20 -16.41 23.05
C ARG A 329 -5.34 -15.76 24.14
N ALA A 330 -4.07 -16.15 24.24
CA ALA A 330 -3.14 -15.59 25.20
C ALA A 330 -2.80 -14.11 24.93
N ARG A 331 -2.72 -13.68 23.66
CA ARG A 331 -2.35 -12.30 23.30
C ARG A 331 -3.54 -11.34 23.22
N ARG A 332 -4.68 -11.79 22.71
CA ARG A 332 -5.83 -10.92 22.38
C ARG A 332 -7.09 -11.19 23.21
N GLY A 333 -7.09 -12.23 24.04
CA GLY A 333 -8.23 -12.58 24.89
C GLY A 333 -9.43 -13.21 24.16
N ASP A 334 -9.38 -13.33 22.84
CA ASP A 334 -10.47 -13.87 22.01
C ASP A 334 -10.07 -15.20 21.32
N ASP A 335 -11.05 -16.02 20.90
CA ASP A 335 -10.82 -17.25 20.11
C ASP A 335 -11.61 -17.20 18.80
N PRO A 336 -10.95 -17.03 17.63
CA PRO A 336 -11.63 -16.97 16.33
C PRO A 336 -12.27 -18.31 15.90
N GLY A 337 -12.12 -19.39 16.69
CA GLY A 337 -12.75 -20.66 16.43
C GLY A 337 -12.13 -21.42 15.26
N GLU A 338 -12.94 -22.19 14.53
CA GLU A 338 -12.52 -22.94 13.32
C GLU A 338 -12.79 -22.19 12.01
N ALA A 339 -13.23 -20.93 12.11
CA ALA A 339 -13.47 -20.09 10.95
C ALA A 339 -12.18 -19.89 10.14
N PRO A 340 -12.28 -19.72 8.81
CA PRO A 340 -11.16 -19.24 8.03
C PRO A 340 -10.73 -17.87 8.54
N THR A 341 -9.44 -17.58 8.45
CA THR A 341 -8.89 -16.30 8.89
C THR A 341 -8.00 -15.69 7.82
N LEU A 342 -8.01 -14.36 7.74
CA LEU A 342 -7.20 -13.58 6.82
C LEU A 342 -6.07 -12.88 7.57
N HIS A 343 -4.83 -13.10 7.14
CA HIS A 343 -3.64 -12.52 7.75
C HIS A 343 -2.96 -11.53 6.82
N LEU A 344 -3.09 -10.24 7.13
CA LEU A 344 -2.42 -9.13 6.45
C LEU A 344 -0.94 -9.13 6.82
N GLN A 345 -0.08 -9.03 5.80
CA GLN A 345 1.38 -9.00 6.01
C GLN A 345 1.84 -7.67 6.63
N PRO A 346 2.97 -7.65 7.36
CA PRO A 346 3.52 -6.42 7.95
C PRO A 346 3.93 -5.40 6.90
N LEU A 347 4.04 -4.14 7.36
CA LEU A 347 4.64 -3.08 6.56
C LEU A 347 6.16 -3.17 6.68
N TYR A 348 6.84 -3.12 5.54
CA TYR A 348 8.29 -3.03 5.49
C TYR A 348 8.72 -1.55 5.44
N ASP A 349 9.96 -1.25 5.86
CA ASP A 349 10.46 0.13 5.93
C ASP A 349 10.32 0.90 4.61
N GLY A 350 10.53 0.23 3.48
CA GLY A 350 10.32 0.82 2.16
C GLY A 350 8.90 1.33 1.95
N THR A 351 7.89 0.53 2.32
CA THR A 351 6.48 0.94 2.25
C THR A 351 6.15 2.02 3.27
N LEU A 352 6.63 1.89 4.52
CA LEU A 352 6.44 2.93 5.54
C LEU A 352 6.94 4.29 5.02
N THR A 353 8.11 4.30 4.38
CA THR A 353 8.70 5.50 3.80
C THR A 353 7.84 6.03 2.65
N LEU A 354 7.29 5.17 1.78
CA LEU A 354 6.36 5.60 0.72
C LEU A 354 5.10 6.24 1.26
N MET A 355 4.49 5.63 2.28
CA MET A 355 3.31 6.17 2.91
C MET A 355 3.62 7.54 3.55
N GLN A 356 4.75 7.65 4.25
CA GLN A 356 5.21 8.91 4.86
C GLN A 356 5.59 10.00 3.85
N SER A 357 5.95 9.64 2.61
CA SER A 357 6.14 10.59 1.51
C SER A 357 4.82 11.20 1.04
N CYS A 358 3.68 10.61 1.41
CA CYS A 358 2.35 11.19 1.22
C CYS A 358 1.90 11.88 2.51
N THR A 359 1.13 12.95 2.39
CA THR A 359 0.63 13.71 3.56
C THR A 359 -0.57 13.01 4.18
N TYR A 360 -1.44 12.46 3.34
CA TYR A 360 -2.66 11.77 3.75
C TYR A 360 -2.71 10.35 3.22
N VAL A 361 -3.47 9.50 3.90
CA VAL A 361 -3.83 8.16 3.44
C VAL A 361 -5.35 8.03 3.39
N LEU A 362 -5.83 7.49 2.28
CA LEU A 362 -7.18 6.98 2.12
C LEU A 362 -7.14 5.45 2.25
N PRO A 363 -7.54 4.88 3.40
CA PRO A 363 -7.59 3.43 3.55
C PRO A 363 -8.84 2.84 2.90
N VAL A 364 -8.67 1.69 2.25
CA VAL A 364 -9.74 0.93 1.62
C VAL A 364 -9.62 -0.53 2.04
N ALA A 365 -10.67 -1.12 2.59
CA ALA A 365 -10.73 -2.54 2.91
C ALA A 365 -11.62 -3.25 1.89
N ILE A 366 -11.10 -4.27 1.21
CA ILE A 366 -11.84 -5.02 0.17
C ILE A 366 -11.84 -6.53 0.43
N CYS A 367 -12.92 -7.17 0.01
CA CYS A 367 -13.03 -8.62 -0.13
C CYS A 367 -13.68 -8.95 -1.47
N LEU A 368 -12.96 -9.67 -2.32
CA LEU A 368 -13.46 -10.11 -3.63
C LEU A 368 -14.07 -11.51 -3.61
N ASP A 369 -14.17 -12.15 -2.43
CA ASP A 369 -14.84 -13.43 -2.27
C ASP A 369 -16.34 -13.25 -2.54
N SER A 370 -16.88 -14.01 -3.51
CA SER A 370 -18.30 -13.98 -3.87
C SER A 370 -19.26 -14.31 -2.72
N SER A 371 -18.80 -14.99 -1.68
CA SER A 371 -19.61 -15.36 -0.51
C SER A 371 -19.75 -14.23 0.51
N THR A 372 -18.75 -13.35 0.62
CA THR A 372 -18.71 -12.22 1.55
C THR A 372 -18.06 -10.99 0.90
N PRO A 373 -18.58 -10.51 -0.24
CA PRO A 373 -17.95 -9.42 -0.97
C PRO A 373 -18.12 -8.10 -0.22
N ALA A 374 -17.04 -7.32 -0.13
CA ALA A 374 -17.03 -6.08 0.63
C ALA A 374 -16.10 -5.02 0.02
N CYS A 375 -16.48 -3.76 0.20
CA CYS A 375 -15.64 -2.58 -0.01
C CYS A 375 -16.00 -1.57 1.09
N VAL A 376 -15.01 -1.15 1.88
CA VAL A 376 -15.19 -0.14 2.91
C VAL A 376 -14.11 0.92 2.73
N ILE A 377 -14.53 2.16 2.54
CA ILE A 377 -13.65 3.31 2.37
C ILE A 377 -13.59 4.05 3.72
N GLY A 378 -12.39 4.31 4.21
CA GLY A 378 -12.19 5.07 5.44
C GLY A 378 -12.03 6.57 5.17
N GLY A 379 -11.92 7.35 6.25
CA GLY A 379 -11.64 8.79 6.14
C GLY A 379 -10.18 9.07 5.80
N LEU A 380 -9.92 10.24 5.22
CA LEU A 380 -8.56 10.74 4.99
C LEU A 380 -7.83 10.89 6.33
N THR A 381 -6.69 10.22 6.45
CA THR A 381 -5.89 10.19 7.67
C THR A 381 -4.54 10.85 7.40
N ARG A 382 -4.22 11.91 8.13
CA ARG A 382 -2.90 12.55 8.03
C ARG A 382 -1.83 11.69 8.70
N ILE A 383 -0.72 11.45 8.01
CA ILE A 383 0.44 10.77 8.62
C ILE A 383 1.32 11.78 9.33
N LYS A 384 1.65 11.51 10.59
CA LYS A 384 2.61 12.27 11.41
C LYS A 384 3.81 11.42 11.79
N GLU A 385 3.60 10.14 12.08
CA GLU A 385 4.62 9.20 12.54
C GLU A 385 4.48 7.83 11.87
N LYS A 386 5.50 6.96 11.99
CA LYS A 386 5.47 5.60 11.41
C LYS A 386 4.30 4.78 11.94
N ASP A 387 3.94 4.96 13.20
CA ASP A 387 2.86 4.24 13.87
C ASP A 387 1.48 4.55 13.26
N ASP A 388 1.28 5.71 12.64
CA ASP A 388 0.05 6.02 11.89
C ASP A 388 -0.18 5.01 10.77
N CYS A 389 0.88 4.60 10.06
CA CYS A 389 0.78 3.62 8.99
C CYS A 389 0.32 2.25 9.52
N HIS A 390 0.79 1.85 10.70
CA HIS A 390 0.34 0.62 11.34
C HIS A 390 -1.12 0.72 11.81
N ARG A 391 -1.53 1.86 12.39
CA ARG A 391 -2.93 2.13 12.77
C ARG A 391 -3.88 2.08 11.59
N ILE A 392 -3.46 2.57 10.43
CA ILE A 392 -4.19 2.49 9.16
C ILE A 392 -4.39 1.03 8.74
N MET A 393 -3.36 0.20 8.84
CA MET A 393 -3.47 -1.23 8.51
C MET A 393 -4.34 -2.01 9.52
N ASP A 394 -4.29 -1.65 10.80
CA ASP A 394 -5.23 -2.17 11.81
C ASP A 394 -6.68 -1.78 11.48
N TRP A 395 -6.91 -0.55 11.04
CA TRP A 395 -8.23 -0.11 10.58
C TRP A 395 -8.70 -0.93 9.38
N ILE A 396 -7.84 -1.18 8.38
CA ILE A 396 -8.19 -2.00 7.21
C ILE A 396 -8.56 -3.42 7.65
N ALA A 397 -7.80 -4.01 8.57
CA ALA A 397 -8.11 -5.34 9.11
C ALA A 397 -9.45 -5.38 9.85
N LEU A 398 -9.73 -4.37 10.69
CA LEU A 398 -11.00 -4.28 11.43
C LEU A 398 -12.18 -4.08 10.48
N ALA A 399 -12.08 -3.12 9.55
CA ALA A 399 -13.13 -2.84 8.56
C ALA A 399 -13.43 -4.06 7.68
N HIS A 400 -12.39 -4.79 7.25
CA HIS A 400 -12.54 -6.05 6.54
C HIS A 400 -13.29 -7.09 7.39
N GLN A 401 -12.90 -7.27 8.66
CA GLN A 401 -13.55 -8.23 9.56
C GLN A 401 -15.02 -7.89 9.80
N GLU A 402 -15.34 -6.62 10.05
CA GLU A 402 -16.72 -6.17 10.29
C GLU A 402 -17.60 -6.37 9.05
N ALA A 403 -17.09 -6.07 7.86
CA ALA A 403 -17.85 -6.17 6.62
C ALA A 403 -18.06 -7.62 6.14
N THR A 404 -17.09 -8.50 6.39
CA THR A 404 -17.10 -9.88 5.86
C THR A 404 -17.49 -10.93 6.91
N GLY A 405 -17.37 -10.60 8.20
CA GLY A 405 -17.44 -11.58 9.29
C GLY A 405 -16.23 -12.52 9.39
N VAL A 406 -15.21 -12.36 8.54
CA VAL A 406 -14.00 -13.17 8.54
C VAL A 406 -13.00 -12.59 9.53
N PRO A 407 -12.54 -13.34 10.56
CA PRO A 407 -11.52 -12.83 11.47
C PRO A 407 -10.25 -12.45 10.72
N THR A 408 -9.85 -11.20 10.88
CA THR A 408 -8.81 -10.57 10.05
C THR A 408 -7.71 -9.97 10.94
N ILE A 409 -6.46 -10.31 10.64
CA ILE A 409 -5.31 -9.95 11.48
C ILE A 409 -4.31 -9.17 10.69
N TYR A 410 -4.03 -7.97 11.14
CA TYR A 410 -2.81 -7.29 10.77
C TYR A 410 -1.65 -7.69 11.70
N HIS A 411 -0.53 -8.05 11.09
CA HIS A 411 0.73 -8.31 11.78
C HIS A 411 1.62 -7.08 11.67
N TRP A 412 1.98 -6.46 12.78
CA TRP A 412 2.86 -5.27 12.77
C TRP A 412 4.30 -5.62 12.36
N HIS A 413 4.76 -6.80 12.75
CA HIS A 413 6.11 -7.29 12.49
C HIS A 413 6.08 -8.72 11.96
N GLU A 414 7.23 -9.14 11.41
CA GLU A 414 7.50 -10.56 11.21
C GLU A 414 7.53 -11.25 12.58
N ASP A 415 6.53 -12.10 12.85
CA ASP A 415 6.41 -12.81 14.12
C ASP A 415 6.33 -14.34 13.94
N ASP A 416 6.50 -15.07 15.05
CA ASP A 416 6.47 -16.54 15.05
C ASP A 416 5.11 -17.07 14.56
N LEU A 417 4.01 -16.34 14.83
CA LEU A 417 2.70 -16.69 14.32
C LEU A 417 2.69 -16.62 12.79
N LEU A 418 3.06 -15.48 12.20
CA LEU A 418 3.13 -15.31 10.75
C LEU A 418 4.09 -16.31 10.08
N THR A 419 5.21 -16.60 10.72
CA THR A 419 6.17 -17.62 10.28
C THR A 419 5.52 -19.00 10.24
N GLN A 420 4.77 -19.37 11.29
CA GLN A 420 4.02 -20.63 11.33
C GLN A 420 2.91 -20.69 10.26
N VAL A 421 2.23 -19.57 9.99
CA VAL A 421 1.23 -19.46 8.93
C VAL A 421 1.86 -19.72 7.55
N ARG A 422 2.96 -19.03 7.23
CA ARG A 422 3.69 -19.20 5.97
C ARG A 422 4.22 -20.62 5.80
N ALA A 423 4.74 -21.23 6.86
CA ALA A 423 5.25 -22.60 6.83
C ALA A 423 4.16 -23.63 6.49
N ARG A 424 2.89 -23.35 6.82
CA ARG A 424 1.76 -24.23 6.49
C ARG A 424 1.36 -24.13 5.03
N LEU A 425 1.31 -22.92 4.47
CA LEU A 425 0.89 -22.69 3.09
C LEU A 425 1.91 -23.16 2.04
N ASN A 426 3.16 -23.36 2.45
CA ASN A 426 4.24 -23.88 1.59
C ASN A 426 4.45 -25.40 1.70
N ARG A 427 3.62 -26.11 2.49
CA ARG A 427 3.56 -27.59 2.53
C ARG A 427 2.42 -28.06 1.65
#